data_AF-A0A0M4BTP5-F1
#
_entry.id   AF-A0A0M4BTP5-F1
#
_cell.length_a   1.000
_cell.length_b   1.000
_cell.length_c   1.000
_cell.angle_alpha   90.00
_cell.angle_beta   90.00
_cell.angle_gamma   90.00
#
_symmetry.space_group_name_H-M   'P 1'
#
loop_
_entity.id
_entity.type
_entity.pdbx_description
1 polymer ?
#
loop_
_entity_poly.entity_id
_entity_poly.type
_entity_poly.pdbx_seq_one_letter_code
_entity_poly.pdbx_strand_id
1 'polypeptide(L)'
;MKEKIENFIMKFSYREIRRRKIQAFKWRLETLRSMEKEELEFEYVEEKVRYEHKKNVCEVLLIIVLLGIVMGTWREFFSFIRTAYQYTVTSGYNGIKEMNICFILSVVLAAALTLAILIPVCDGVEDMRAAKRDLAIIEIAMREKENER
;
A
#
# COMPACT_ATOMS: atom_id res chain seq x y z
N MET A 1 28.33 -26.32 -6.51
CA MET A 1 27.98 -24.89 -6.32
C MET A 1 26.94 -24.42 -7.36
N LYS A 2 27.12 -24.75 -8.65
CA LYS A 2 26.11 -24.52 -9.72
C LYS A 2 24.72 -25.06 -9.39
N GLU A 3 24.58 -26.32 -8.97
CA GLU A 3 23.27 -26.91 -8.63
C GLU A 3 22.54 -26.19 -7.49
N LYS A 4 23.27 -25.68 -6.48
CA LYS A 4 22.68 -24.90 -5.38
C LYS A 4 22.12 -23.56 -5.87
N ILE A 5 22.82 -22.91 -6.80
CA ILE A 5 22.40 -21.63 -7.39
C ILE A 5 21.19 -21.85 -8.30
N GLU A 6 21.19 -22.93 -9.08
CA GLU A 6 20.08 -23.29 -9.97
C GLU A 6 18.81 -23.64 -9.21
N ASN A 7 18.91 -24.42 -8.11
CA ASN A 7 17.79 -24.66 -7.21
C ASN A 7 17.26 -23.38 -6.54
N PHE A 8 18.16 -22.44 -6.21
CA PHE A 8 17.77 -21.16 -5.63
C PHE A 8 17.02 -20.29 -6.66
N ILE A 9 17.52 -20.20 -7.88
CA ILE A 9 16.87 -19.48 -8.99
C ILE A 9 15.52 -20.12 -9.35
N MET A 10 15.44 -21.46 -9.38
CA MET A 10 14.16 -22.17 -9.60
C MET A 10 13.14 -21.87 -8.51
N LYS A 11 13.56 -21.73 -7.24
CA LYS A 11 12.66 -21.34 -6.15
C LYS A 11 12.01 -19.98 -6.40
N PHE A 12 12.73 -19.04 -7.00
CA PHE A 12 12.22 -17.71 -7.39
C PHE A 12 11.69 -17.64 -8.82
N SER A 13 11.73 -18.74 -9.58
CA SER A 13 11.15 -18.80 -10.92
C SER A 13 9.66 -18.49 -10.86
N TYR A 14 9.20 -17.66 -11.78
CA TYR A 14 7.78 -17.31 -11.91
C TYR A 14 6.88 -18.55 -11.95
N ARG A 15 7.32 -19.63 -12.62
CA ARG A 15 6.59 -20.91 -12.66
C ARG A 15 6.39 -21.49 -11.26
N GLU A 16 7.42 -21.47 -10.43
CA GLU A 16 7.39 -22.08 -9.10
C GLU A 16 6.64 -21.21 -8.10
N ILE A 17 6.78 -19.89 -8.17
CA ILE A 17 5.96 -18.94 -7.41
C ILE A 17 4.48 -19.08 -7.77
N ARG A 18 4.16 -19.17 -9.07
CA ARG A 18 2.79 -19.37 -9.54
C ARG A 18 2.22 -20.71 -9.10
N ARG A 19 3.02 -21.79 -9.15
CA ARG A 19 2.61 -23.13 -8.69
C ARG A 19 2.23 -23.12 -7.20
N ARG A 20 3.05 -22.47 -6.36
CA ARG A 20 2.77 -22.29 -4.93
C ARG A 20 1.50 -21.46 -4.69
N LYS A 21 1.30 -20.36 -5.43
CA LYS A 21 0.06 -19.56 -5.34
C LYS A 21 -1.19 -20.36 -5.72
N ILE A 22 -1.11 -21.20 -6.75
CA ILE A 22 -2.22 -22.09 -7.17
C ILE A 22 -2.49 -23.16 -6.12
N GLN A 23 -1.45 -23.77 -5.54
CA GLN A 23 -1.63 -24.77 -4.48
C GLN A 23 -2.30 -24.17 -3.24
N ALA A 24 -1.86 -23.00 -2.79
CA ALA A 24 -2.50 -22.30 -1.68
C ALA A 24 -3.97 -21.96 -1.96
N PHE A 25 -4.28 -21.53 -3.20
CA PHE A 25 -5.66 -21.29 -3.64
C PHE A 25 -6.51 -22.57 -3.58
N LYS A 26 -6.00 -23.69 -4.12
CA LYS A 26 -6.73 -24.97 -4.12
C LYS A 26 -7.02 -25.46 -2.70
N TRP A 27 -6.02 -25.41 -1.82
CA TRP A 27 -6.17 -25.79 -0.41
C TRP A 27 -7.24 -24.95 0.30
N ARG A 28 -7.21 -23.63 0.09
CA ARG A 28 -8.20 -22.72 0.67
C ARG A 28 -9.61 -23.01 0.14
N LEU A 29 -9.75 -23.24 -1.16
CA LEU A 29 -11.03 -23.56 -1.80
C LEU A 29 -11.61 -24.89 -1.29
N GLU A 30 -10.76 -25.92 -1.14
CA GLU A 30 -11.16 -27.24 -0.64
C GLU A 30 -11.62 -27.15 0.83
N THR A 31 -10.94 -26.34 1.64
CA THR A 31 -11.35 -26.04 3.02
C THR A 31 -12.74 -25.40 3.04
N LEU A 32 -12.96 -24.36 2.24
CA LEU A 32 -14.25 -23.65 2.14
C LEU A 32 -15.38 -24.56 1.61
N ARG A 33 -15.07 -25.49 0.70
CA ARG A 33 -16.05 -26.46 0.21
C ARG A 33 -16.50 -27.44 1.29
N SER A 34 -15.62 -27.78 2.23
CA SER A 34 -15.93 -28.68 3.34
C SER A 34 -16.81 -28.04 4.44
N MET A 35 -16.86 -26.71 4.52
CA MET A 35 -17.67 -25.97 5.51
C MET A 35 -19.17 -26.02 5.20
N GLU A 36 -20.03 -25.90 6.20
CA GLU A 36 -21.47 -25.81 5.96
C GLU A 36 -21.85 -24.49 5.26
N LYS A 37 -23.03 -24.44 4.62
CA LYS A 37 -23.44 -23.25 3.85
C LYS A 37 -23.56 -22.01 4.74
N GLU A 38 -24.11 -22.17 5.94
CA GLU A 38 -24.27 -21.08 6.91
C GLU A 38 -22.90 -20.57 7.41
N GLU A 39 -21.95 -21.47 7.62
CA GLU A 39 -20.58 -21.14 8.02
C GLU A 39 -19.83 -20.37 6.91
N LEU A 40 -20.02 -20.79 5.66
CA LEU A 40 -19.44 -20.12 4.49
C LEU A 40 -20.02 -18.71 4.28
N GLU A 41 -21.32 -18.53 4.51
CA GLU A 41 -21.98 -17.22 4.46
C GLU A 41 -21.49 -16.29 5.58
N PHE A 42 -21.27 -16.84 6.79
CA PHE A 42 -20.70 -16.09 7.91
C PHE A 42 -19.27 -15.62 7.58
N GLU A 43 -18.39 -16.51 7.09
CA GLU A 43 -17.01 -16.15 6.74
C GLU A 43 -16.97 -15.11 5.59
N TYR A 44 -17.89 -15.20 4.63
CA TYR A 44 -18.04 -14.18 3.59
C TYR A 44 -18.38 -12.80 4.17
N VAL A 45 -19.37 -12.72 5.07
CA VAL A 45 -19.81 -11.46 5.68
C VAL A 45 -18.69 -10.86 6.52
N GLU A 46 -18.01 -11.67 7.33
CA GLU A 46 -16.91 -11.21 8.18
C GLU A 46 -15.74 -10.65 7.36
N GLU A 47 -15.30 -11.38 6.32
CA GLU A 47 -14.25 -10.90 5.42
C GLU A 47 -14.65 -9.65 4.65
N LYS A 48 -15.92 -9.54 4.26
CA LYS A 48 -16.45 -8.37 3.56
C LYS A 48 -16.42 -7.13 4.45
N VAL A 49 -16.90 -7.25 5.68
CA VAL A 49 -16.87 -6.17 6.67
C VAL A 49 -15.43 -5.75 6.96
N ARG A 50 -14.51 -6.71 7.12
CA ARG A 50 -13.09 -6.42 7.34
C ARG A 50 -12.46 -5.67 6.16
N TYR A 51 -12.76 -6.09 4.93
CA TYR A 51 -12.30 -5.42 3.72
C TYR A 51 -12.86 -3.99 3.61
N GLU A 52 -14.16 -3.81 3.81
CA GLU A 52 -14.80 -2.49 3.75
C GLU A 52 -14.26 -1.55 4.83
N HIS A 53 -14.05 -2.03 6.05
CA HIS A 53 -13.45 -1.25 7.12
C HIS A 53 -12.02 -0.79 6.77
N LYS A 54 -11.16 -1.72 6.32
CA LYS A 54 -9.79 -1.37 5.87
C LYS A 54 -9.79 -0.39 4.71
N LYS A 55 -10.70 -0.57 3.73
CA LYS A 55 -10.87 0.36 2.61
C LYS A 55 -11.20 1.76 3.12
N ASN A 56 -12.18 1.86 4.02
CA ASN A 56 -12.64 3.13 4.55
C ASN A 56 -11.54 3.85 5.34
N VAL A 57 -10.77 3.12 6.16
CA VAL A 57 -9.60 3.67 6.87
C VAL A 57 -8.56 4.22 5.89
N CYS A 58 -8.24 3.47 4.83
CA CYS A 58 -7.30 3.90 3.80
C CYS A 58 -7.80 5.16 3.06
N GLU A 59 -9.09 5.20 2.73
CA GLU A 59 -9.72 6.34 2.06
C GLU A 59 -9.71 7.60 2.93
N VAL A 60 -10.04 7.48 4.22
CA VAL A 60 -9.96 8.60 5.17
C VAL A 60 -8.52 9.09 5.34
N LEU A 61 -7.53 8.17 5.43
CA LEU A 61 -6.12 8.55 5.49
C LEU A 61 -5.68 9.33 4.26
N LEU A 62 -6.10 8.91 3.06
CA LEU A 62 -5.82 9.64 1.82
C LEU A 62 -6.43 11.04 1.82
N ILE A 63 -7.67 11.18 2.30
CA ILE A 63 -8.34 12.49 2.42
C ILE A 63 -7.57 13.41 3.39
N ILE A 64 -7.15 12.90 4.55
CA ILE A 64 -6.37 13.67 5.53
C ILE A 64 -5.04 14.13 4.93
N VAL A 65 -4.34 13.25 4.23
CA VAL A 65 -3.08 13.58 3.53
C VAL A 65 -3.31 14.67 2.48
N LEU A 66 -4.34 14.54 1.64
CA LEU A 66 -4.67 15.52 0.62
C LEU A 66 -4.98 16.89 1.23
N LEU A 67 -5.78 16.92 2.30
CA LEU A 67 -6.09 18.16 3.02
C LEU A 67 -4.84 18.78 3.65
N GLY A 68 -3.96 17.96 4.24
CA GLY A 68 -2.69 18.40 4.82
C GLY A 68 -1.76 19.05 3.79
N ILE A 69 -1.65 18.43 2.61
CA ILE A 69 -0.87 18.98 1.48
C ILE A 69 -1.46 20.33 1.04
N VAL A 70 -2.78 20.42 0.87
CA VAL A 70 -3.47 21.62 0.38
C VAL A 70 -3.38 22.78 1.37
N MET A 71 -3.63 22.56 2.67
CA MET A 71 -3.73 23.63 3.67
C MET A 71 -2.38 24.01 4.30
N GLY A 72 -1.60 23.04 4.77
CA GLY A 72 -0.41 23.30 5.58
C GLY A 72 0.84 23.45 4.74
N THR A 73 1.07 22.50 3.83
CA THR A 73 2.33 22.42 3.08
C THR A 73 2.49 23.58 2.11
N TRP A 74 1.43 24.01 1.40
CA TRP A 74 1.52 25.15 0.48
C TRP A 74 1.82 26.47 1.18
N ARG A 75 1.19 26.72 2.34
CA ARG A 75 1.42 27.97 3.10
C ARG A 75 2.88 28.06 3.57
N GLU A 76 3.40 27.00 4.17
CA GLU A 76 4.77 26.95 4.66
C GLU A 76 5.78 26.98 3.50
N PHE A 77 5.49 26.30 2.39
CA PHE A 77 6.33 26.34 1.19
C PHE A 77 6.45 27.74 0.58
N PHE A 78 5.34 28.47 0.45
CA PHE A 78 5.37 29.85 -0.04
C PHE A 78 6.05 30.80 0.96
N SER A 79 5.86 30.60 2.25
CA SER A 79 6.55 31.35 3.31
C SER A 79 8.07 31.15 3.23
N PHE A 80 8.51 29.91 3.05
CA PHE A 80 9.90 29.55 2.88
C PHE A 80 10.53 30.17 1.63
N ILE A 81 9.88 30.06 0.46
CA ILE A 81 10.36 30.70 -0.79
C ILE A 81 10.49 32.21 -0.62
N ARG A 82 9.50 32.87 -0.02
CA ARG A 82 9.54 34.31 0.23
C ARG A 82 10.73 34.70 1.12
N THR A 83 10.95 33.94 2.19
CA THR A 83 12.04 34.21 3.16
C THR A 83 13.41 33.99 2.52
N ALA A 84 13.58 32.90 1.75
CA ALA A 84 14.80 32.61 1.02
C ALA A 84 15.11 33.68 -0.05
N TYR A 85 14.09 34.16 -0.76
CA TYR A 85 14.25 35.24 -1.75
C TYR A 85 14.67 36.56 -1.09
N GLN A 86 14.05 36.94 0.03
CA GLN A 86 14.43 38.15 0.75
C GLN A 86 15.88 38.08 1.24
N TYR A 87 16.32 36.91 1.72
CA TYR A 87 17.66 36.72 2.26
C TYR A 87 18.76 36.84 1.19
N THR A 88 18.52 36.38 -0.05
CA THR A 88 19.50 36.54 -1.14
C THR A 88 19.65 37.97 -1.60
N VAL A 89 18.56 38.75 -1.59
CA VAL A 89 18.59 40.18 -1.94
C VAL A 89 19.39 40.99 -0.91
N THR A 90 19.33 40.64 0.37
CA THR A 90 20.06 41.35 1.44
C THR A 90 21.51 40.90 1.65
N SER A 91 21.86 39.64 1.38
CA SER A 91 23.12 39.03 1.88
C SER A 91 24.20 38.78 0.81
N GLY A 92 23.95 39.09 -0.47
CA GLY A 92 24.95 38.96 -1.55
C GLY A 92 25.50 37.53 -1.72
N TYR A 93 26.81 37.38 -1.97
CA TYR A 93 27.45 36.09 -2.33
C TYR A 93 27.40 35.02 -1.22
N ASN A 94 27.44 35.40 0.06
CA ASN A 94 27.30 34.45 1.18
C ASN A 94 25.85 33.96 1.32
N GLY A 95 24.86 34.79 1.00
CA GLY A 95 23.45 34.40 0.97
C GLY A 95 23.14 33.29 -0.02
N ILE A 96 23.87 33.21 -1.14
CA ILE A 96 23.69 32.16 -2.16
C ILE A 96 24.09 30.77 -1.62
N LYS A 97 25.19 30.69 -0.86
CA LYS A 97 25.65 29.41 -0.28
C LYS A 97 24.70 28.90 0.82
N GLU A 98 24.26 29.80 1.69
CA GLU A 98 23.30 29.47 2.76
C GLU A 98 21.93 29.07 2.19
N MET A 99 21.47 29.74 1.12
CA MET A 99 20.23 29.39 0.43
C MET A 99 20.28 27.97 -0.16
N ASN A 100 21.39 27.56 -0.76
CA ASN A 100 21.54 26.20 -1.29
C ASN A 100 21.42 25.14 -0.18
N ILE A 101 21.99 25.40 1.01
CA ILE A 101 21.88 24.48 2.15
C ILE A 101 20.42 24.39 2.64
N CYS A 102 19.75 25.52 2.80
CA CYS A 102 18.33 25.55 3.19
C CYS A 102 17.44 24.85 2.16
N PHE A 103 17.72 25.03 0.86
CA PHE A 103 16.98 24.37 -0.21
C PHE A 103 17.16 22.85 -0.17
N ILE A 104 18.39 22.37 -0.02
CA ILE A 104 18.69 20.93 0.09
C ILE A 104 17.97 20.35 1.33
N LEU A 105 18.03 21.03 2.48
CA LEU A 105 17.33 20.60 3.69
C LEU A 105 15.81 20.53 3.47
N SER A 106 15.22 21.52 2.80
CA SER A 106 13.79 21.52 2.47
C SER A 106 13.42 20.35 1.55
N VAL A 107 14.25 20.05 0.54
CA VAL A 107 14.03 18.93 -0.37
C VAL A 107 14.12 17.59 0.36
N VAL A 108 15.12 17.43 1.23
CA VAL A 108 15.30 16.22 2.04
C VAL A 108 14.11 16.03 2.99
N LEU A 109 13.65 17.10 3.65
CA LEU A 109 12.50 17.04 4.56
C LEU A 109 11.20 16.70 3.80
N ALA A 110 10.97 17.31 2.64
CA ALA A 110 9.82 17.01 1.80
C ALA A 110 9.85 15.55 1.30
N ALA A 111 11.01 15.04 0.88
CA ALA A 111 11.17 13.65 0.46
C ALA A 111 10.90 12.68 1.63
N ALA A 112 11.43 12.97 2.82
CA ALA A 112 11.20 12.15 4.02
C ALA A 112 9.71 12.08 4.40
N LEU A 113 9.01 13.23 4.39
CA LEU A 113 7.57 13.29 4.66
C LEU A 113 6.77 12.50 3.62
N THR A 114 7.15 12.62 2.34
CA THR A 114 6.49 11.89 1.25
C THR A 114 6.64 10.38 1.44
N LEU A 115 7.84 9.89 1.79
CA LEU A 115 8.08 8.47 2.07
C LEU A 115 7.32 7.98 3.30
N ALA A 116 7.27 8.78 4.37
CA ALA A 116 6.52 8.44 5.59
C ALA A 116 5.02 8.25 5.33
N ILE A 117 4.46 8.95 4.35
CA ILE A 117 3.06 8.78 3.92
C ILE A 117 2.91 7.62 2.94
N LEU A 118 3.86 7.43 2.03
CA LEU A 118 3.76 6.43 0.97
C LEU A 118 3.83 4.99 1.51
N ILE A 119 4.68 4.73 2.51
CA ILE A 119 4.85 3.41 3.13
C ILE A 119 3.51 2.84 3.65
N PRO A 120 2.78 3.50 4.59
CA PRO A 120 1.53 2.97 5.12
C PRO A 120 0.43 2.84 4.07
N VAL A 121 0.43 3.69 3.03
CA VAL A 121 -0.50 3.57 1.91
C VAL A 121 -0.21 2.32 1.08
N CYS A 122 1.06 2.03 0.79
CA CYS A 122 1.46 0.83 0.09
C CYS A 122 1.07 -0.44 0.86
N ASP A 123 1.37 -0.49 2.16
CA ASP A 123 1.01 -1.62 3.02
C ASP A 123 -0.52 -1.81 3.08
N GLY A 124 -1.28 -0.73 3.24
CA GLY A 124 -2.75 -0.77 3.23
C GLY A 124 -3.34 -1.29 1.91
N VAL A 125 -2.75 -0.92 0.77
CA VAL A 125 -3.18 -1.41 -0.55
C VAL A 125 -2.89 -2.90 -0.73
N GLU A 126 -1.72 -3.38 -0.27
CA GLU A 126 -1.39 -4.80 -0.34
C GLU A 126 -2.32 -5.65 0.51
N ASP A 127 -2.61 -5.20 1.73
CA ASP A 127 -3.58 -5.83 2.64
C ASP A 127 -4.98 -5.89 2.04
N MET A 128 -5.46 -4.78 1.47
CA MET A 128 -6.76 -4.74 0.79
C MET A 128 -6.80 -5.68 -0.41
N ARG A 129 -5.68 -5.78 -1.16
CA ARG A 129 -5.57 -6.70 -2.29
C ARG A 129 -5.64 -8.15 -1.85
N ALA A 130 -5.02 -8.50 -0.72
CA ALA A 130 -5.09 -9.84 -0.14
C ALA A 130 -6.53 -10.17 0.30
N ALA A 131 -7.18 -9.29 1.07
CA ALA A 131 -8.56 -9.48 1.51
C ALA A 131 -9.55 -9.58 0.34
N LYS A 132 -9.39 -8.74 -0.71
CA LYS A 132 -10.20 -8.84 -1.93
C LYS A 132 -10.01 -10.19 -2.64
N ARG A 133 -8.79 -10.74 -2.62
CA ARG A 133 -8.52 -12.05 -3.21
C ARG A 133 -9.25 -13.14 -2.44
N ASP A 134 -9.19 -13.12 -1.12
CA ASP A 134 -9.82 -14.13 -0.28
C ASP A 134 -11.35 -14.08 -0.39
N LEU A 135 -11.95 -12.88 -0.42
CA LEU A 135 -13.37 -12.68 -0.75
C LEU A 135 -13.78 -13.34 -2.08
N ALA A 136 -12.97 -13.20 -3.12
CA ALA A 136 -13.25 -13.81 -4.42
C ALA A 136 -13.17 -15.35 -4.36
N ILE A 137 -12.31 -15.93 -3.52
CA ILE A 137 -12.24 -17.40 -3.32
C ILE A 137 -13.53 -17.89 -2.65
N ILE A 138 -13.98 -17.20 -1.62
CA ILE A 138 -15.22 -17.53 -0.90
C ILE A 138 -16.43 -17.41 -1.84
N GLU A 139 -16.49 -16.37 -2.67
CA GLU A 139 -17.56 -16.18 -3.65
C GLU A 139 -17.61 -17.33 -4.69
N ILE A 140 -16.45 -17.83 -5.13
CA ILE A 140 -16.38 -19.00 -6.01
C ILE A 140 -16.95 -20.23 -5.30
N ALA A 141 -16.54 -20.49 -4.05
CA ALA A 141 -17.02 -21.63 -3.27
C ALA A 141 -18.55 -21.58 -3.04
N MET A 142 -19.10 -20.39 -2.77
CA MET A 142 -20.55 -20.20 -2.62
C MET A 142 -21.31 -20.53 -3.92
N ARG A 143 -20.82 -20.04 -5.07
CA ARG A 143 -21.43 -20.33 -6.39
C ARG A 143 -21.38 -21.82 -6.73
N GLU A 144 -20.28 -22.50 -6.40
CA GLU A 144 -20.17 -23.96 -6.61
C GLU A 144 -21.22 -24.71 -5.79
N LYS A 145 -21.43 -24.36 -4.51
CA LYS A 145 -22.45 -24.98 -3.66
C LYS A 145 -23.89 -24.66 -4.07
N GLU A 146 -24.12 -23.49 -4.67
CA GLU A 146 -25.44 -23.12 -5.16
C GLU A 146 -25.82 -23.92 -6.41
N ASN A 147 -24.85 -24.24 -7.28
CA ASN A 147 -25.04 -25.06 -8.48
C ASN A 147 -25.15 -26.58 -8.20
N GLU A 148 -24.79 -27.04 -7.00
CA GLU A 148 -24.92 -28.44 -6.57
C GLU A 148 -26.33 -28.80 -6.04
N ARG A 149 -27.22 -27.80 -5.86
CA ARG A 149 -28.65 -27.98 -5.54
C ARG A 149 -29.52 -28.04 -6.79
#